data_AF-A0A285T2S3-F1
#
_entry.id   AF-A0A285T2S3-F1
#
_cell.length_a   1.000
_cell.length_b   1.000
_cell.length_c   1.000
_cell.angle_alpha   90.00
_cell.angle_beta   90.00
_cell.angle_gamma   90.00
#
_symmetry.space_group_name_H-M   'P 1'
#
loop_
_entity.id
_entity.type
_entity.pdbx_description
1 polymer ?
#
loop_
_entity_poly.entity_id
_entity_poly.type
_entity_poly.pdbx_seq_one_letter_code
_entity_poly.pdbx_strand_id
1 'polypeptide(L)' 'MKSVNMQLDENNWLEITQVNGELFEVRVSQNGIVNVFYLTQEELKATEYHLTMMDN' A
#
# COMPACT_ATOMS: atom_id res chain seq x y z
N MET A 1 3.64 -5.92 15.84
CA MET A 1 3.75 -5.42 14.46
C MET A 1 2.97 -6.37 13.58
N LYS A 2 2.07 -5.85 12.74
CA LYS A 2 1.28 -6.67 11.80
C LYS A 2 1.55 -6.14 10.39
N SER A 3 1.77 -7.05 9.45
CA SER A 3 1.96 -6.70 8.04
C SER A 3 1.10 -7.59 7.15
N VAL A 4 0.73 -7.05 6.00
CA VAL A 4 0.09 -7.77 4.91
C VAL A 4 0.95 -7.55 3.67
N ASN A 5 1.26 -8.63 2.97
CA ASN A 5 1.97 -8.59 1.71
C ASN A 5 1.08 -9.21 0.62
N MET A 6 1.01 -8.52 -0.52
CA MET A 6 0.36 -8.98 -1.73
C MET A 6 1.40 -9.02 -2.86
N GLN A 7 1.82 -10.23 -3.23
CA GLN A 7 2.66 -10.46 -4.40
C GLN A 7 1.77 -10.57 -5.64
N LEU A 8 2.06 -9.80 -6.69
CA LEU A 8 1.38 -9.90 -7.98
C LEU A 8 2.21 -10.74 -8.96
N ASP A 9 3.50 -10.42 -9.10
CA ASP A 9 4.50 -11.17 -9.87
C ASP A 9 5.90 -10.91 -9.31
N GLU A 10 6.95 -11.47 -9.90
CA GLU A 10 8.35 -11.34 -9.41
C GLU A 10 8.82 -9.90 -9.12
N ASN A 11 8.32 -8.91 -9.86
CA ASN A 11 8.76 -7.52 -9.79
C ASN A 11 7.70 -6.56 -9.21
N ASN A 12 6.46 -7.02 -9.09
CA ASN A 12 5.33 -6.21 -8.64
C ASN A 12 4.71 -6.77 -7.37
N TRP A 13 4.73 -5.97 -6.30
CA TRP A 13 4.18 -6.34 -5.00
C TRP A 13 3.83 -5.12 -4.16
N LEU A 14 2.95 -5.33 -3.17
CA LEU A 14 2.52 -4.35 -2.19
C LEU A 14 2.73 -4.93 -0.79
N GLU A 15 3.38 -4.18 0.09
CA GLU A 15 3.47 -4.50 1.51
C GLU A 15 2.92 -3.33 2.34
N ILE A 16 2.07 -3.63 3.30
CA ILE A 16 1.54 -2.67 4.25
C ILE A 16 1.89 -3.16 5.65
N THR A 17 2.65 -2.37 6.39
CA THR A 17 3.06 -2.67 7.76
C THR A 17 2.49 -1.63 8.71
N GLN A 18 1.77 -2.08 9.74
CA GLN A 18 1.35 -1.21 10.83
C GLN A 18 2.55 -0.90 11.73
N VAL A 19 2.99 0.36 11.71
CA VAL A 19 4.15 0.84 12.47
C VAL A 19 3.72 1.21 13.90
N ASN A 20 2.58 1.88 14.05
CA ASN A 20 1.93 2.15 15.34
C ASN A 20 0.40 2.18 15.19
N GLY A 21 -0.34 2.63 16.21
CA GLY A 21 -1.80 2.59 16.24
C GLY A 21 -2.49 3.16 15.01
N GLU A 22 -1.95 4.24 14.43
CA GLU A 22 -2.59 4.98 13.32
C GLU A 22 -1.69 5.11 12.09
N LEU A 23 -0.38 4.84 12.20
CA LEU A 23 0.60 4.99 11.13
C LEU A 23 0.95 3.65 10.46
N PHE A 24 0.92 3.67 9.13
CA PHE A 24 1.24 2.55 8.26
C PHE A 24 2.40 2.90 7.33
N GLU A 25 3.33 1.98 7.16
CA GLU A 25 4.33 2.02 6.10
C GLU A 25 3.80 1.19 4.93
N VAL A 26 3.72 1.81 3.75
CA VAL A 26 3.23 1.20 2.52
C VAL A 26 4.38 1.17 1.53
N ARG A 27 4.78 -0.04 1.14
CA ARG A 27 5.84 -0.28 0.15
C ARG A 27 5.21 -0.83 -1.12
N VAL A 28 5.45 -0.14 -2.23
CA VAL A 28 4.97 -0.54 -3.54
C VAL A 28 6.16 -0.80 -4.43
N SER A 29 6.32 -2.04 -4.90
CA SER A 29 7.25 -2.37 -5.97
C SER A 29 6.51 -2.37 -7.29
N GLN A 30 6.99 -1.57 -8.23
CA GLN A 30 6.54 -1.56 -9.62
C GLN A 30 7.75 -1.73 -10.53
N ASN A 31 7.76 -2.82 -11.31
CA ASN A 31 8.88 -3.18 -12.18
C ASN A 31 10.24 -3.20 -11.44
N GLY A 32 10.24 -3.68 -10.20
CA GLY A 32 11.44 -3.76 -9.35
C GLY A 32 11.86 -2.44 -8.68
N ILE A 33 11.15 -1.33 -8.96
CA ILE A 33 11.37 -0.05 -8.27
C ILE A 33 10.46 0.03 -7.04
N VAL A 34 11.06 0.18 -5.87
CA VAL A 34 10.34 0.26 -4.60
C VAL A 34 10.12 1.72 -4.20
N ASN A 35 8.86 2.09 -4.02
CA ASN A 35 8.45 3.35 -3.41
C ASN A 35 7.91 3.09 -2.00
N VAL A 36 8.18 4.01 -1.07
CA VAL A 36 7.76 3.90 0.33
C VAL A 36 6.94 5.12 0.71
N PHE A 37 5.79 4.89 1.32
CA PHE A 37 4.88 5.92 1.82
C PHE A 37 4.56 5.67 3.28
N TYR A 38 4.38 6.74 4.04
CA TYR A 38 3.86 6.67 5.41
C TYR A 38 2.48 7.31 5.40
N LEU A 39 1.46 6.50 5.68
CA LEU A 39 0.06 6.90 5.61
C LEU A 39 -0.62 6.63 6.95
N THR A 40 -1.50 7.52 7.34
CA THR A 40 -2.49 7.25 8.38
C THR A 40 -3.53 6.25 7.91
N GLN A 41 -4.29 5.66 8.83
CA GLN A 41 -5.41 4.78 8.47
C GLN A 41 -6.45 5.48 7.56
N GLU A 42 -6.70 6.76 7.78
CA GLU A 42 -7.66 7.54 6.98
C GLU A 42 -7.16 7.75 5.54
N GLU A 43 -5.89 8.12 5.38
CA GLU A 43 -5.27 8.29 4.06
C GLU A 43 -5.21 6.96 3.29
N LEU A 44 -4.90 5.85 3.97
CA LEU A 44 -4.89 4.54 3.34
C LEU A 44 -6.29 4.14 2.83
N LYS A 45 -7.35 4.39 3.60
CA LYS A 45 -8.74 4.15 3.13
C LYS A 45 -9.11 5.05 1.95
N ALA A 46 -8.64 6.30 1.94
CA ALA A 46 -8.91 7.22 0.83
C ALA A 46 -8.28 6.74 -0.51
N THR A 47 -7.16 6.00 -0.47
CA THR A 47 -6.55 5.44 -1.69
C THR A 47 -7.42 4.37 -2.38
N GLU A 48 -8.32 3.71 -1.66
CA GLU A 48 -9.25 2.70 -2.21
C GLU A 48 -10.30 3.32 -3.14
N TYR A 49 -10.69 4.57 -2.90
CA TYR A 49 -11.76 5.25 -3.65
C TYR A 49 -11.34 5.76 -5.04
N HIS A 50 -10.04 5.96 -5.30
CA HIS A 50 -9.59 6.48 -6.59
C HIS A 50 -9.56 5.42 -7.70
N LEU A 51 -9.36 4.15 -7.35
CA LEU A 51 -9.27 3.05 -8.32
C LEU A 51 -10.65 2.56 -8.78
N THR A 52 -11.69 2.74 -7.97
CA THR A 52 -13.06 2.31 -8.29
C THR A 52 -13.85 3.33 -9.12
N MET A 53 -13.43 4.60 -9.17
CA MET A 53 -14.09 5.63 -9.99
C MET A 53 -13.51 5.80 -11.39
N MET A 54 -12.37 5.17 -11.71
CA MET A 54 -11.75 5.20 -13.05
C MET A 54 -12.25 4.08 -13.98
N ASP A 55 -13.06 3.15 -13.46
CA ASP A 55 -13.66 2.04 -14.22
C ASP A 55 -15.10 2.33 -14.72
N ASN A 56 -15.56 3.59 -14.69
CA ASN A 56 -16.88 4.02 -15.22
C ASN A 56 -16.76 4.92 -16.46
#